data_AF-A0A820HXH1-F1
#
_entry.id   AF-A0A820HXH1-F1
#
_cell.length_a   1.000
_cell.length_b   1.000
_cell.length_c   1.000
_cell.angle_alpha   90.00
_cell.angle_beta   90.00
_cell.angle_gamma   90.00
#
_symmetry.space_group_name_H-M   'P 1'
#
loop_
_entity.id
_entity.type
_entity.pdbx_description
1 polymer ?
#
loop_
_entity_poly.entity_id
_entity_poly.type
_entity_poly.pdbx_seq_one_letter_code
_entity_poly.pdbx_strand_id
1 'polypeptide(L)'
;NEIEDNVFVALHNCQNPADGLSQQESASIHLYTMQFDGGPSLYLLLNQSLRAENRQELTPWFSFLKLFLTALHKLPSQSGTVWRGIRDVDLSSKYKTGMKFAWWGVSSCTTHIEVLEKNQFLGKHGQRTLFSIECINGKSAAKHSYFKNTEKEIILMPGSYFEVLGQLNPAPELHIIQLKEI
;
A
#
# COMPACT_ATOMS: atom_id res chain seq x y z
N ASN A 1 16.85 16.03 -10.23
CA ASN A 1 15.39 15.88 -10.52
C ASN A 1 14.74 15.37 -9.24
N GLU A 2 13.51 15.77 -8.87
CA GLU A 2 12.87 15.43 -7.59
C GLU A 2 12.90 13.92 -7.28
N ILE A 3 12.75 13.08 -8.30
CA ILE A 3 12.87 11.62 -8.15
C ILE A 3 14.27 11.20 -7.68
N GLU A 4 15.33 11.78 -8.26
CA GLU A 4 16.72 11.48 -7.90
C GLU A 4 17.04 11.95 -6.47
N ASP A 5 16.50 13.12 -6.09
CA ASP A 5 16.66 13.67 -4.75
C ASP A 5 15.97 12.76 -3.71
N ASN A 6 14.75 12.29 -3.99
CA ASN A 6 14.05 11.33 -3.12
C ASN A 6 14.74 9.96 -3.07
N VAL A 7 15.32 9.49 -4.18
CA VAL A 7 16.16 8.27 -4.19
C VAL A 7 17.37 8.44 -3.28
N PHE A 8 18.04 9.59 -3.33
CA PHE A 8 19.17 9.88 -2.44
C PHE A 8 18.75 9.88 -0.97
N VAL A 9 17.62 10.52 -0.64
CA VAL A 9 17.07 10.52 0.73
C VAL A 9 16.74 9.11 1.19
N ALA A 10 16.11 8.29 0.34
CA ALA A 10 15.77 6.91 0.67
C ALA A 10 17.01 6.06 0.96
N LEU A 11 18.06 6.17 0.14
CA LEU A 11 19.33 5.47 0.36
C LEU A 11 20.01 5.93 1.66
N HIS A 12 20.05 7.25 1.90
CA HIS A 12 20.64 7.82 3.11
C HIS A 12 19.94 7.33 4.38
N ASN A 13 18.61 7.25 4.37
CA ASN A 13 17.82 6.75 5.50
C ASN A 13 17.94 5.23 5.73
N CYS A 14 18.54 4.48 4.80
CA CYS A 14 18.59 3.01 4.82
C CYS A 14 20.02 2.44 4.90
N GLN A 15 20.99 3.17 5.44
CA GLN A 15 22.41 2.75 5.47
C GLN A 15 22.66 1.42 6.21
N ASN A 16 21.92 1.16 7.30
CA ASN A 16 22.06 -0.05 8.12
C ASN A 16 20.68 -0.69 8.35
N PRO A 17 20.10 -1.32 7.31
CA PRO A 17 18.73 -1.83 7.38
C PRO A 17 18.64 -3.10 8.23
N ALA A 18 17.48 -3.32 8.84
CA ALA A 18 17.16 -4.55 9.55
C ALA A 18 16.79 -5.69 8.58
N ASP A 19 16.42 -6.85 9.15
CA ASP A 19 15.73 -7.94 8.45
C ASP A 19 16.52 -8.55 7.27
N GLY A 20 17.85 -8.39 7.28
CA GLY A 20 18.75 -8.96 6.28
C GLY A 20 18.63 -8.32 4.88
N LEU A 21 18.01 -7.14 4.79
CA LEU A 21 17.93 -6.40 3.55
C LEU A 21 19.26 -5.74 3.20
N SER A 22 19.54 -5.55 1.91
CA SER A 22 20.54 -4.59 1.47
C SER A 22 20.03 -3.16 1.63
N GLN A 23 20.95 -2.18 1.56
CA GLN A 23 20.57 -0.76 1.55
C GLN A 23 19.58 -0.46 0.42
N GLN A 24 19.81 -0.97 -0.79
CA GLN A 24 18.96 -0.72 -1.95
C GLN A 24 17.57 -1.38 -1.78
N GLU A 25 17.52 -2.57 -1.21
CA GLU A 25 16.26 -3.27 -0.91
C GLU A 25 15.42 -2.47 0.10
N SER A 26 16.01 -2.08 1.23
CA SER A 26 15.34 -1.24 2.21
C SER A 26 14.93 0.11 1.64
N ALA A 27 15.81 0.76 0.87
CA ALA A 27 15.53 2.04 0.24
C ALA A 27 14.40 1.96 -0.79
N SER A 28 14.22 0.82 -1.47
CA SER A 28 13.09 0.63 -2.39
C SER A 28 11.74 0.62 -1.66
N ILE A 29 11.69 0.04 -0.46
CA ILE A 29 10.50 0.08 0.40
C ILE A 29 10.28 1.50 0.93
N HIS A 30 11.34 2.12 1.45
CA HIS A 30 11.30 3.49 1.94
C HIS A 30 10.75 4.45 0.89
N LEU A 31 11.29 4.39 -0.34
CA LEU A 31 10.90 5.21 -1.47
C LEU A 31 9.45 4.97 -1.91
N TYR A 32 8.99 3.71 -1.89
CA TYR A 32 7.59 3.40 -2.17
C TYR A 32 6.65 4.06 -1.15
N THR A 33 7.03 4.08 0.13
CA THR A 33 6.20 4.65 1.22
C THR A 33 6.34 6.17 1.37
N MET A 34 7.19 6.80 0.57
CA MET A 34 7.53 8.21 0.67
C MET A 34 6.48 9.09 -0.03
N GLN A 35 6.15 10.21 0.60
CA GLN A 35 5.35 11.26 -0.03
C GLN A 35 6.28 12.29 -0.67
N PHE A 36 6.05 12.60 -1.95
CA PHE A 36 6.78 13.66 -2.65
C PHE A 36 6.04 15.00 -2.50
N ASP A 37 6.78 16.11 -2.58
CA ASP A 37 6.28 17.45 -2.27
C ASP A 37 5.80 18.20 -3.53
N GLY A 38 6.49 18.03 -4.66
CA GLY A 38 6.23 18.76 -5.90
C GLY A 38 5.45 17.98 -6.95
N GLY A 39 5.59 16.65 -6.97
CA GLY A 39 5.01 15.77 -7.99
C GLY A 39 4.28 14.54 -7.44
N PRO A 40 3.72 13.70 -8.34
CA PRO A 40 3.11 12.44 -7.92
C PRO A 40 4.17 11.51 -7.32
N SER A 41 3.93 11.08 -6.08
CA SER A 41 4.76 10.10 -5.38
C SER A 41 4.92 8.81 -6.18
N LEU A 42 6.05 8.13 -5.99
CA LEU A 42 6.38 6.91 -6.72
C LEU A 42 5.28 5.82 -6.59
N TYR A 43 4.68 5.66 -5.41
CA TYR A 43 3.60 4.68 -5.23
C TYR A 43 2.35 4.98 -6.07
N LEU A 44 2.05 6.26 -6.36
CA LEU A 44 0.90 6.64 -7.18
C LEU A 44 1.15 6.21 -8.62
N LEU A 45 2.33 6.56 -9.15
CA LEU A 45 2.74 6.25 -10.51
C LEU A 45 2.83 4.73 -10.74
N LEU A 46 3.48 4.01 -9.82
CA LEU A 46 3.60 2.55 -9.92
C LEU A 46 2.23 1.88 -9.88
N ASN A 47 1.36 2.27 -8.94
CA ASN A 47 0.04 1.66 -8.83
C ASN A 47 -0.90 2.01 -9.97
N GLN A 48 -0.70 3.14 -10.65
CA GLN A 48 -1.39 3.44 -11.90
C GLN A 48 -0.99 2.43 -12.98
N SER A 49 0.31 2.23 -13.21
CA SER A 49 0.82 1.27 -14.20
C SER A 49 0.43 -0.18 -13.88
N LEU A 50 0.41 -0.57 -12.60
CA LEU A 50 -0.02 -1.91 -12.18
C LEU A 50 -1.51 -2.18 -12.48
N ARG A 51 -2.36 -1.14 -12.41
CA ARG A 51 -3.80 -1.24 -12.66
C ARG A 51 -4.15 -1.08 -14.14
N ALA A 52 -3.25 -0.52 -14.95
CA ALA A 52 -3.46 -0.33 -16.37
C ALA A 52 -3.61 -1.68 -17.10
N GLU A 53 -4.58 -1.77 -18.00
CA GLU A 53 -4.77 -2.96 -18.84
C GLU A 53 -3.60 -3.16 -19.81
N ASN A 54 -3.02 -2.04 -20.29
CA ASN A 54 -1.85 -2.06 -21.15
C ASN A 54 -0.58 -2.45 -20.38
N ARG A 55 -0.18 -3.72 -20.51
CA ARG A 55 1.01 -4.27 -19.81
C ARG A 55 2.33 -3.63 -20.23
N GLN A 56 2.40 -2.92 -21.36
CA GLN A 56 3.61 -2.21 -21.77
C GLN A 56 3.93 -1.03 -20.85
N GLU A 57 2.93 -0.48 -20.15
CA GLU A 57 3.13 0.59 -19.16
C GLU A 57 3.95 0.12 -17.94
N LEU A 58 4.04 -1.20 -17.73
CA LEU A 58 4.81 -1.77 -16.63
C LEU A 58 6.29 -1.96 -16.96
N THR A 59 6.67 -1.96 -18.24
CA THR A 59 8.05 -2.19 -18.69
C THR A 59 9.08 -1.27 -18.03
N PRO A 60 8.84 0.05 -17.89
CA PRO A 60 9.76 0.95 -17.19
C PRO A 60 9.97 0.60 -15.71
N TRP A 61 9.03 -0.11 -15.10
CA TRP A 61 9.03 -0.46 -13.68
C TRP A 61 9.73 -1.77 -13.37
N PHE A 62 10.09 -2.60 -14.36
CA PHE A 62 10.58 -3.97 -14.10
C PHE A 62 11.79 -4.03 -13.18
N SER A 63 12.77 -3.15 -13.37
CA SER A 63 13.96 -3.11 -12.49
C SER A 63 13.59 -2.72 -11.06
N PHE A 64 12.73 -1.72 -10.90
CA PHE A 64 12.25 -1.30 -9.57
C PHE A 64 11.41 -2.41 -8.91
N LEU A 65 10.45 -2.98 -9.64
CA LEU A 65 9.60 -4.07 -9.15
C LEU A 65 10.43 -5.29 -8.76
N LYS A 66 11.44 -5.66 -9.53
CA LYS A 66 12.33 -6.77 -9.16
C LYS A 66 13.00 -6.51 -7.82
N LEU A 67 13.59 -5.32 -7.63
CA LEU A 67 14.24 -4.94 -6.37
C LEU A 67 13.25 -4.91 -5.21
N PHE A 68 12.15 -4.18 -5.38
CA PHE A 68 11.12 -3.97 -4.37
C PHE A 68 10.44 -5.27 -3.94
N LEU A 69 10.01 -6.10 -4.89
CA LEU A 69 9.41 -7.39 -4.58
C LEU A 69 10.43 -8.34 -3.93
N THR A 70 11.70 -8.33 -4.35
CA THR A 70 12.75 -9.12 -3.68
C THR A 70 12.90 -8.70 -2.22
N ALA A 71 12.90 -7.40 -1.94
CA ALA A 71 12.95 -6.88 -0.58
C ALA A 71 11.74 -7.35 0.25
N LEU A 72 10.52 -7.20 -0.28
CA LEU A 72 9.29 -7.62 0.41
C LEU A 72 9.23 -9.12 0.68
N HIS A 73 9.79 -9.97 -0.20
CA HIS A 73 9.82 -11.41 0.03
C HIS A 73 10.73 -11.83 1.19
N LYS A 74 11.77 -11.05 1.51
CA LYS A 74 12.63 -11.29 2.67
C LYS A 74 11.97 -10.91 3.99
N LEU A 75 10.97 -10.03 3.96
CA LEU A 75 10.24 -9.63 5.15
C LEU A 75 9.29 -10.73 5.63
N PRO A 76 9.11 -10.88 6.96
CA PRO A 76 8.18 -11.85 7.52
C PRO A 76 6.75 -11.56 7.03
N SER A 77 6.05 -12.64 6.66
CA SER A 77 4.61 -12.57 6.43
C SER A 77 3.87 -12.47 7.77
N GLN A 78 2.85 -11.62 7.80
CA GLN A 78 1.92 -11.49 8.90
C GLN A 78 0.51 -11.69 8.38
N SER A 79 -0.24 -12.53 9.08
CA SER A 79 -1.67 -12.68 8.87
C SER A 79 -2.45 -11.88 9.91
N GLY A 80 -3.65 -11.46 9.56
CA GLY A 80 -4.55 -10.70 10.44
C GLY A 80 -5.28 -9.59 9.71
N THR A 81 -6.03 -8.80 10.48
CA THR A 81 -6.79 -7.68 9.93
C THR A 81 -5.89 -6.46 9.75
N VAL A 82 -5.90 -5.91 8.54
CA VAL A 82 -5.27 -4.64 8.20
C VAL A 82 -6.28 -3.69 7.60
N TRP A 83 -6.03 -2.39 7.76
CA TRP A 83 -6.94 -1.35 7.31
C TRP A 83 -6.32 -0.49 6.22
N ARG A 84 -7.13 -0.11 5.24
CA ARG A 84 -6.75 0.83 4.17
C ARG A 84 -7.84 1.85 3.94
N GLY A 85 -7.50 3.11 4.07
CA GLY A 85 -8.38 4.23 3.71
C GLY A 85 -8.16 4.71 2.28
N ILE A 86 -9.25 5.10 1.61
CA ILE A 86 -9.22 5.80 0.34
C ILE A 86 -10.17 7.00 0.43
N ARG A 87 -9.67 8.18 0.07
CA ARG A 87 -10.41 9.43 0.11
C ARG A 87 -11.08 9.76 -1.22
N ASP A 88 -12.05 10.66 -1.12
CA ASP A 88 -12.77 11.33 -2.21
C ASP A 88 -13.46 10.36 -3.17
N VAL A 89 -13.83 9.16 -2.70
CA VAL A 89 -14.46 8.11 -3.53
C VAL A 89 -15.29 7.10 -2.74
N ASP A 90 -16.46 6.76 -3.29
CA ASP A 90 -17.24 5.58 -2.93
C ASP A 90 -16.91 4.42 -3.89
N LEU A 91 -16.46 3.29 -3.34
CA LEU A 91 -16.16 2.09 -4.10
C LEU A 91 -17.16 0.95 -3.87
N SER A 92 -18.21 1.16 -3.09
CA SER A 92 -19.24 0.15 -2.74
C SER A 92 -19.94 -0.43 -3.98
N SER A 93 -20.08 0.35 -5.04
CA SER A 93 -20.62 -0.11 -6.32
C SER A 93 -19.70 -1.10 -7.05
N LYS A 94 -18.37 -1.00 -6.85
CA LYS A 94 -17.36 -1.80 -7.54
C LYS A 94 -17.07 -3.15 -6.88
N TYR A 95 -17.29 -3.27 -5.57
CA TYR A 95 -16.87 -4.45 -4.80
C TYR A 95 -18.05 -5.20 -4.19
N LYS A 96 -18.87 -5.90 -4.97
CA LYS A 96 -20.08 -6.56 -4.45
C LYS A 96 -19.76 -7.79 -3.59
N THR A 97 -20.55 -8.05 -2.54
CA THR A 97 -20.40 -9.25 -1.70
C THR A 97 -20.37 -10.53 -2.53
N GLY A 98 -19.44 -11.43 -2.22
CA GLY A 98 -19.16 -12.66 -2.97
C GLY A 98 -18.29 -12.47 -4.21
N MET A 99 -17.98 -11.22 -4.61
CA MET A 99 -17.05 -10.95 -5.69
C MET A 99 -15.65 -11.42 -5.32
N LYS A 100 -15.01 -12.13 -6.24
CA LYS A 100 -13.62 -12.55 -6.17
C LYS A 100 -12.81 -11.84 -7.24
N PHE A 101 -11.65 -11.32 -6.89
CA PHE A 101 -10.88 -10.48 -7.81
C PHE A 101 -9.39 -10.41 -7.44
N ALA A 102 -8.57 -10.12 -8.45
CA ALA A 102 -7.16 -9.82 -8.27
C ALA A 102 -6.97 -8.34 -7.94
N TRP A 103 -6.26 -8.05 -6.86
CA TRP A 103 -5.88 -6.70 -6.47
C TRP A 103 -4.52 -6.37 -7.09
N TRP A 104 -4.53 -5.81 -8.30
CA TRP A 104 -3.32 -5.64 -9.11
C TRP A 104 -2.27 -4.69 -8.51
N GLY A 105 -2.68 -3.68 -7.74
CA GLY A 105 -1.76 -2.70 -7.16
C GLY A 105 -1.07 -3.21 -5.89
N VAL A 106 0.07 -2.63 -5.56
CA VAL A 106 0.63 -2.72 -4.20
C VAL A 106 -0.27 -1.90 -3.27
N SER A 107 -0.60 -2.45 -2.10
CA SER A 107 -1.42 -1.74 -1.11
C SER A 107 -0.62 -1.49 0.16
N SER A 108 -0.48 -0.22 0.52
CA SER A 108 -0.09 0.17 1.88
C SER A 108 -1.32 0.15 2.79
N CYS A 109 -1.19 -0.54 3.92
CA CYS A 109 -2.20 -0.74 4.93
C CYS A 109 -1.57 -0.49 6.31
N THR A 110 -2.40 -0.40 7.34
CA THR A 110 -1.94 -0.27 8.73
C THR A 110 -2.58 -1.34 9.61
N THR A 111 -1.90 -1.77 10.68
CA THR A 111 -2.51 -2.51 11.80
C THR A 111 -2.95 -1.59 12.95
N HIS A 112 -2.91 -0.27 12.78
CA HIS A 112 -3.33 0.71 13.77
C HIS A 112 -4.40 1.62 13.16
N ILE A 113 -5.67 1.27 13.41
CA ILE A 113 -6.82 1.92 12.76
C ILE A 113 -6.89 3.43 13.06
N GLU A 114 -6.37 3.88 14.21
CA GLU A 114 -6.34 5.29 14.61
C GLU A 114 -5.51 6.15 13.65
N VAL A 115 -4.54 5.56 12.93
CA VAL A 115 -3.77 6.27 11.91
C VAL A 115 -4.68 6.82 10.82
N LEU A 116 -5.79 6.13 10.51
CA LEU A 116 -6.72 6.55 9.46
C LEU A 116 -7.51 7.82 9.81
N GLU A 117 -7.52 8.25 11.08
CA GLU A 117 -8.12 9.54 11.44
C GLU A 117 -7.39 10.73 10.82
N LYS A 118 -6.11 10.58 10.44
CA LYS A 118 -5.36 11.65 9.77
C LYS A 118 -5.94 11.92 8.39
N ASN A 119 -6.08 13.20 8.05
CA ASN A 119 -6.61 13.64 6.75
C ASN A 119 -5.80 13.12 5.56
N GLN A 120 -4.51 12.80 5.70
CA GLN A 120 -3.72 12.24 4.62
C GLN A 120 -4.11 10.79 4.24
N PHE A 121 -4.86 10.08 5.09
CA PHE A 121 -5.23 8.67 4.87
C PHE A 121 -6.71 8.48 4.58
N LEU A 122 -7.58 8.65 5.58
CA LEU A 122 -9.04 8.55 5.43
C LEU A 122 -9.71 9.85 5.89
N GLY A 123 -9.30 10.36 7.06
CA GLY A 123 -9.93 11.53 7.66
C GLY A 123 -11.35 11.27 8.14
N LYS A 124 -12.05 12.34 8.55
CA LYS A 124 -13.38 12.26 9.18
C LYS A 124 -14.53 12.79 8.31
N HIS A 125 -14.22 13.36 7.14
CA HIS A 125 -15.19 14.08 6.30
C HIS A 125 -15.00 13.76 4.82
N GLY A 126 -16.05 14.01 4.03
CA GLY A 126 -16.06 13.79 2.60
C GLY A 126 -16.29 12.32 2.23
N GLN A 127 -16.59 12.11 0.95
CA GLN A 127 -16.76 10.78 0.36
C GLN A 127 -15.51 9.93 0.60
N ARG A 128 -15.64 8.79 1.28
CA ARG A 128 -14.48 7.98 1.67
C ARG A 128 -14.82 6.50 1.79
N THR A 129 -13.86 5.66 1.45
CA THR A 129 -13.95 4.21 1.53
C THR A 129 -12.88 3.65 2.46
N LEU A 130 -13.29 2.85 3.44
CA LEU A 130 -12.43 2.07 4.34
C LEU A 130 -12.50 0.59 3.96
N PHE A 131 -11.35 -0.01 3.67
CA PHE A 131 -11.22 -1.46 3.55
C PHE A 131 -10.77 -2.05 4.89
N SER A 132 -11.49 -3.05 5.36
CA SER A 132 -11.08 -3.97 6.42
C SER A 132 -10.68 -5.29 5.76
N ILE A 133 -9.40 -5.66 5.84
CA ILE A 133 -8.83 -6.74 5.03
C ILE A 133 -8.25 -7.81 5.95
N GLU A 134 -8.81 -9.01 5.94
CA GLU A 134 -8.17 -10.20 6.52
C GLU A 134 -7.09 -10.68 5.55
N CYS A 135 -5.83 -10.38 5.84
CA CYS A 135 -4.69 -10.79 5.01
C CYS A 135 -4.01 -12.03 5.58
N ILE A 136 -3.37 -12.80 4.70
CA ILE A 136 -2.56 -13.98 5.01
C ILE A 136 -1.08 -13.64 4.84
N ASN A 137 -0.72 -12.88 3.79
CA ASN A 137 0.66 -12.64 3.37
C ASN A 137 1.11 -11.18 3.48
N GLY A 138 0.52 -10.40 4.38
CA GLY A 138 0.93 -9.01 4.61
C GLY A 138 2.41 -8.91 5.01
N LYS A 139 3.14 -7.95 4.44
CA LYS A 139 4.56 -7.73 4.71
C LYS A 139 4.76 -6.56 5.66
N SER A 140 5.32 -6.81 6.84
CA SER A 140 5.57 -5.74 7.80
C SER A 140 6.72 -4.84 7.33
N ALA A 141 6.38 -3.65 6.85
CA ALA A 141 7.33 -2.67 6.32
C ALA A 141 7.71 -1.60 7.35
N ALA A 142 7.21 -1.71 8.59
CA ALA A 142 7.31 -0.66 9.61
C ALA A 142 8.74 -0.11 9.81
N LYS A 143 9.76 -0.99 9.82
CA LYS A 143 11.18 -0.61 10.02
C LYS A 143 11.82 0.04 8.79
N HIS A 144 11.24 -0.15 7.61
CA HIS A 144 11.79 0.28 6.32
C HIS A 144 10.99 1.43 5.70
N SER A 145 9.77 1.66 6.19
CA SER A 145 8.88 2.75 5.79
C SER A 145 9.48 4.14 6.05
N TYR A 146 9.08 5.10 5.21
CA TYR A 146 9.33 6.54 5.39
C TYR A 146 8.83 7.05 6.75
N PHE A 147 7.72 6.49 7.24
CA PHE A 147 7.12 6.87 8.52
C PHE A 147 7.72 6.16 9.75
N LYS A 148 8.82 5.40 9.57
CA LYS A 148 9.70 4.83 10.62
C LYS A 148 8.94 4.27 11.84
N ASN A 149 8.11 3.24 11.63
CA ASN A 149 7.30 2.52 12.62
C ASN A 149 6.09 3.25 13.22
N THR A 150 5.83 4.51 12.89
CA THR A 150 4.68 5.24 13.49
C THR A 150 3.33 4.76 12.97
N GLU A 151 3.29 4.17 11.77
CA GLU A 151 2.05 3.77 11.10
C GLU A 151 1.86 2.26 11.04
N LYS A 152 2.83 1.50 11.58
CA LYS A 152 2.85 0.02 11.58
C LYS A 152 2.38 -0.55 10.25
N GLU A 153 3.07 -0.08 9.23
CA GLU A 153 2.70 -0.29 7.86
C GLU A 153 2.83 -1.76 7.47
N ILE A 154 1.77 -2.28 6.85
CA ILE A 154 1.71 -3.58 6.21
C ILE A 154 1.53 -3.36 4.72
N ILE A 155 2.41 -3.95 3.92
CA ILE A 155 2.30 -3.95 2.47
C ILE A 155 1.65 -5.25 2.01
N LEU A 156 0.54 -5.14 1.28
CA LEU A 156 -0.05 -6.26 0.53
C LEU A 156 0.56 -6.28 -0.87
N MET A 157 0.91 -7.49 -1.31
CA MET A 157 1.58 -7.72 -2.59
C MET A 157 0.64 -7.42 -3.77
N PRO A 158 1.19 -6.95 -4.91
CA PRO A 158 0.40 -6.79 -6.12
C PRO A 158 -0.03 -8.17 -6.64
N GLY A 159 -1.26 -8.27 -7.11
CA GLY A 159 -1.84 -9.52 -7.58
C GLY A 159 -2.38 -10.44 -6.48
N SER A 160 -2.37 -10.03 -5.20
CA SER A 160 -3.11 -10.75 -4.14
C SER A 160 -4.58 -10.90 -4.53
N TYR A 161 -5.16 -12.06 -4.22
CA TYR A 161 -6.53 -12.40 -4.60
C TYR A 161 -7.45 -12.27 -3.39
N PHE A 162 -8.61 -11.62 -3.58
CA PHE A 162 -9.51 -11.31 -2.47
C PHE A 162 -10.95 -11.70 -2.80
N GLU A 163 -11.70 -12.01 -1.75
CA GLU A 163 -13.16 -12.10 -1.73
C GLU A 163 -13.76 -10.95 -0.93
N VAL A 164 -14.84 -10.36 -1.44
CA VAL A 164 -15.64 -9.40 -0.68
C VAL A 164 -16.60 -10.14 0.25
N LEU A 165 -16.42 -9.99 1.55
CA LEU A 165 -17.28 -10.62 2.55
C LEU A 165 -18.53 -9.80 2.88
N GLY A 166 -18.43 -8.48 2.80
CA GLY A 166 -19.54 -7.61 3.16
C GLY A 166 -19.25 -6.13 2.96
N GLN A 167 -20.29 -5.32 3.11
CA GLN A 167 -20.21 -3.87 3.06
C GLN A 167 -21.08 -3.25 4.15
N LEU A 168 -20.69 -2.08 4.62
CA LEU A 168 -21.45 -1.29 5.60
C LEU A 168 -21.32 0.20 5.27
N ASN A 169 -22.41 0.96 5.40
CA ASN A 169 -22.39 2.43 5.31
C ASN A 169 -22.91 2.98 6.65
N PRO A 170 -22.05 3.10 7.68
CA PRO A 170 -22.48 3.38 9.04
C PRO A 170 -22.73 4.87 9.31
N ALA A 171 -22.26 5.75 8.42
CA ALA A 171 -22.39 7.20 8.55
C ALA A 171 -22.36 7.84 7.15
N PRO A 172 -22.96 9.02 6.95
CA PRO A 172 -22.90 9.72 5.67
C PRO A 172 -21.48 9.76 5.10
N GLU A 173 -21.36 9.46 3.81
CA GLU A 173 -20.13 9.51 3.03
C GLU A 173 -19.05 8.48 3.43
N LEU A 174 -19.27 7.65 4.46
CA LEU A 174 -18.34 6.59 4.87
C LEU A 174 -18.81 5.22 4.40
N HIS A 175 -18.02 4.59 3.54
CA HIS A 175 -18.29 3.26 3.03
C HIS A 175 -17.22 2.29 3.55
N ILE A 176 -17.64 1.21 4.19
CA ILE A 176 -16.76 0.15 4.70
C ILE A 176 -16.94 -1.09 3.82
N ILE A 177 -15.83 -1.66 3.35
CA ILE A 177 -15.80 -2.89 2.55
C ILE A 177 -14.92 -3.90 3.28
N GLN A 178 -15.47 -5.08 3.56
CA GLN A 178 -14.74 -6.16 4.19
C GLN A 178 -14.21 -7.13 3.12
N LEU A 179 -12.91 -7.38 3.16
CA LEU A 179 -12.20 -8.28 2.26
C LEU A 179 -11.51 -9.40 3.03
N LYS A 180 -11.33 -10.53 2.36
CA LYS A 180 -10.48 -11.63 2.81
C LYS A 180 -9.57 -12.08 1.68
N GLU A 181 -8.27 -12.20 1.98
CA GLU A 181 -7.29 -12.81 1.07
C GLU A 181 -7.57 -14.32 0.95
N ILE A 182 -7.54 -14.85 -0.27
CA ILE A 182 -7.87 -16.25 -0.60
C ILE A 182 -6.82 -16.89 -1.51
#